data_AF-A0A811VHU0-F1
#
_entry.id   AF-A0A811VHU0-F1
#
_cell.length_a   1.000
_cell.length_b   1.000
_cell.length_c   1.000
_cell.angle_alpha   90.00
_cell.angle_beta   90.00
_cell.angle_gamma   90.00
#
_symmetry.space_group_name_H-M   'P 1'
#
loop_
_entity.id
_entity.type
_entity.pdbx_description
1 polymer ?
#
loop_
_entity_poly.entity_id
_entity_poly.type
_entity_poly.pdbx_seq_one_letter_code
_entity_poly.pdbx_strand_id
1 'polypeptide(L)'
;MHTAEKTRHLSIPYYVKPSFSSDYQGTLGRLENSVEEDFIYTMKQNCIRERSYREGMMARARSFGSSMKFAQAQALKVPSCEQLAKVGLTRYSLY
;
A
#
# COMPACT_ATOMS: atom_id res chain seq x y z
N MET A 1 -14.29 11.18 -19.35
CA MET A 1 -12.83 11.34 -19.18
C MET A 1 -12.56 11.77 -17.75
N HIS A 2 -11.49 11.27 -17.12
CA HIS A 2 -11.06 11.66 -15.79
C HIS A 2 -9.69 12.33 -15.88
N THR A 3 -9.40 13.27 -14.98
CA THR A 3 -8.08 13.89 -14.84
C THR A 3 -7.36 13.28 -13.65
N ALA A 4 -6.06 13.01 -13.81
CA ALA A 4 -5.23 12.46 -12.76
C ALA A 4 -4.58 13.61 -11.98
N GLU A 5 -4.81 13.64 -10.68
CA GLU A 5 -4.20 14.56 -9.73
C GLU A 5 -3.34 13.77 -8.73
N LYS A 6 -2.50 14.47 -7.97
CA LYS A 6 -1.65 13.86 -6.94
C LYS A 6 -1.86 14.53 -5.59
N THR A 7 -1.94 13.74 -4.53
CA THR A 7 -2.04 14.27 -3.17
C THR A 7 -0.76 15.01 -2.78
N ARG A 8 -0.86 16.04 -1.94
CA ARG A 8 0.28 16.92 -1.64
C ARG A 8 1.39 16.23 -0.85
N HIS A 9 1.07 15.31 0.06
CA HIS A 9 2.07 14.77 0.98
C HIS A 9 2.73 13.50 0.44
N LEU A 10 1.92 12.56 -0.05
CA LEU A 10 2.38 11.25 -0.50
C LEU A 10 2.46 11.14 -2.03
N SER A 11 2.06 12.19 -2.77
CA SER A 11 2.02 12.17 -4.24
C SER A 11 1.22 10.99 -4.80
N ILE A 12 0.17 10.57 -4.08
CA ILE A 12 -0.67 9.44 -4.47
C ILE A 12 -1.59 9.89 -5.60
N PRO A 13 -1.60 9.18 -6.74
CA PRO A 13 -2.47 9.54 -7.84
C PRO A 13 -3.93 9.23 -7.50
N TYR A 14 -4.83 10.18 -7.77
CA TYR A 14 -6.28 10.00 -7.67
C TYR A 14 -6.96 10.63 -8.88
N TYR A 15 -8.14 10.12 -9.21
CA TYR A 15 -8.84 10.48 -10.45
C TYR A 15 -10.10 11.27 -10.13
N VAL A 16 -10.19 12.46 -10.71
CA VAL A 16 -11.35 13.35 -10.55
C VAL A 16 -12.02 13.64 -11.89
N LYS A 17 -13.17 14.30 -11.85
CA LYS A 17 -13.81 14.81 -13.07
C LYS A 17 -13.05 16.05 -13.56
N PRO A 18 -13.08 16.38 -14.86
CA PRO A 18 -12.46 17.61 -15.38
C PRO A 18 -13.01 18.89 -14.73
N SER A 19 -14.29 18.89 -14.33
CA SER A 19 -14.95 20.00 -13.63
C SER A 19 -14.74 19.99 -12.10
N PHE A 20 -13.82 19.17 -11.58
CA PHE A 20 -13.64 19.01 -10.14
C PHE A 20 -13.31 20.33 -9.42
N SER A 21 -12.50 21.19 -10.03
CA SER A 21 -12.12 22.48 -9.44
C SER A 21 -13.29 23.46 -9.29
N SER A 22 -14.31 23.38 -10.16
CA SER A 22 -15.52 24.20 -10.06
C SER A 22 -16.61 23.56 -9.19
N ASP A 23 -16.71 22.23 -9.21
CA ASP A 23 -17.85 21.51 -8.62
C ASP A 23 -17.61 21.12 -7.16
N TYR A 24 -16.34 20.96 -6.75
CA TYR A 24 -16.01 20.51 -5.41
C TYR A 24 -16.04 21.67 -4.40
N GLN A 25 -17.06 21.65 -3.55
CA GLN A 25 -17.26 22.66 -2.50
C GLN A 25 -16.53 22.33 -1.17
N GLY A 26 -15.89 21.16 -1.08
CA GLY A 26 -15.15 20.74 0.11
C GLY A 26 -13.72 21.30 0.17
N THR A 27 -13.05 21.12 1.31
CA THR A 27 -11.64 21.46 1.43
C THR A 27 -10.78 20.38 0.77
N LEU A 28 -10.01 20.74 -0.25
CA LEU A 28 -9.12 19.82 -0.97
C LEU A 28 -8.20 19.01 -0.05
N GLY A 29 -7.68 19.64 1.01
CA GLY A 29 -6.83 18.95 1.99
C GLY A 29 -7.53 17.81 2.74
N ARG A 30 -8.84 17.90 3.02
CA ARG A 30 -9.59 16.79 3.64
C ARG A 30 -9.78 15.64 2.67
N LEU A 31 -10.05 15.94 1.39
CA LEU A 31 -10.14 14.93 0.36
C LEU A 31 -8.80 14.20 0.18
N GLU A 32 -7.72 14.94 0.00
CA GLU A 32 -6.38 14.37 -0.16
C GLU A 32 -6.00 13.53 1.06
N ASN A 33 -6.28 13.97 2.29
CA ASN A 33 -6.04 13.17 3.49
C ASN A 33 -6.80 11.84 3.48
N SER A 34 -8.09 11.84 3.08
CA SER A 34 -8.88 10.61 2.98
C SER A 34 -8.30 9.65 1.94
N VAL A 35 -7.84 10.17 0.79
CA VAL A 35 -7.17 9.37 -0.24
C VAL A 35 -5.87 8.76 0.29
N GLU A 36 -5.07 9.54 1.02
CA GLU A 36 -3.82 9.09 1.63
C GLU A 36 -4.07 8.03 2.72
N GLU A 37 -5.09 8.20 3.55
CA GLU A 37 -5.50 7.23 4.58
C GLU A 37 -5.95 5.89 3.97
N ASP A 38 -6.83 5.92 2.98
CA ASP A 38 -7.32 4.71 2.30
C ASP A 38 -6.19 3.95 1.59
N PHE A 39 -5.27 4.68 0.98
CA PHE A 39 -4.09 4.10 0.35
C PHE A 39 -3.19 3.40 1.38
N ILE A 40 -2.89 4.06 2.50
CA ILE A 40 -2.06 3.48 3.58
C ILE A 40 -2.74 2.27 4.20
N TYR A 41 -4.05 2.34 4.45
CA TYR A 41 -4.83 1.22 4.96
C TYR A 41 -4.72 0.01 4.02
N THR A 42 -4.94 0.21 2.72
CA THR A 42 -4.85 -0.84 1.71
C THR A 42 -3.43 -1.42 1.62
N MET A 43 -2.40 -0.57 1.64
CA MET A 43 -1.01 -1.01 1.63
C MET A 43 -0.64 -1.84 2.87
N LYS A 44 -1.15 -1.48 4.06
CA LYS A 44 -0.98 -2.27 5.29
C LYS A 44 -1.62 -3.66 5.14
N GLN A 45 -2.87 -3.74 4.69
CA GLN A 45 -3.54 -5.03 4.49
C GLN A 45 -2.83 -5.91 3.46
N ASN A 46 -2.35 -5.31 2.36
CA ASN A 46 -1.56 -6.02 1.36
C ASN A 46 -0.24 -6.52 1.95
N CYS A 47 0.49 -5.69 2.69
CA CYS A 47 1.74 -6.06 3.34
C CYS A 47 1.55 -7.24 4.31
N ILE A 48 0.49 -7.23 5.13
CA ILE A 48 0.17 -8.35 6.03
C ILE A 48 -0.05 -9.63 5.23
N ARG A 49 -0.83 -9.57 4.14
CA ARG A 49 -1.07 -10.75 3.28
C ARG A 49 0.21 -11.26 2.62
N GLU A 50 1.04 -10.37 2.09
CA GLU A 50 2.32 -10.70 1.47
C GLU A 50 3.28 -11.39 2.47
N ARG A 51 3.41 -10.86 3.68
CA ARG A 51 4.23 -11.45 4.76
C ARG A 51 3.71 -12.81 5.17
N SER A 52 2.41 -12.93 5.45
CA SER A 52 1.78 -14.19 5.84
C SER A 52 1.95 -15.26 4.77
N TYR A 53 1.81 -14.90 3.48
CA TYR A 53 2.05 -15.82 2.37
C TYR A 53 3.50 -16.30 2.33
N ARG A 54 4.46 -15.38 2.45
CA ARG A 54 5.89 -15.70 2.49
C ARG A 54 6.22 -16.63 3.66
N GLU A 55 5.76 -16.29 4.86
CA GLU A 55 5.97 -17.08 6.08
C GLU A 55 5.33 -18.46 5.97
N GLY A 56 4.12 -18.56 5.40
CA GLY A 56 3.45 -19.84 5.13
C GLY A 56 4.20 -20.72 4.12
N MET A 57 4.80 -20.12 3.09
CA MET A 57 5.66 -20.84 2.14
C MET A 57 6.94 -21.34 2.81
N MET A 58 7.57 -20.51 3.65
CA MET A 58 8.77 -20.88 4.43
C MET A 58 8.46 -22.01 5.41
N ALA A 59 7.33 -21.94 6.12
CA ALA A 59 6.88 -22.97 7.05
C ALA A 59 6.66 -24.31 6.34
N ARG A 60 5.93 -24.31 5.22
CA ARG A 60 5.73 -25.51 4.39
C ARG A 60 7.07 -26.11 3.91
N ALA A 61 7.98 -25.27 3.42
CA ALA A 61 9.29 -25.74 2.96
C ALA A 61 10.11 -26.40 4.07
N ARG A 62 10.05 -25.87 5.29
CA ARG A 62 10.67 -26.47 6.50
C ARG A 62 10.04 -27.82 6.82
N SER A 63 8.71 -27.93 6.81
CA SER A 63 8.01 -29.20 7.06
C SER A 63 8.38 -30.30 6.07
N PHE A 64 8.63 -29.96 4.80
CA PHE A 64 9.08 -30.90 3.78
C PHE A 64 10.60 -31.09 3.72
N GLY A 65 11.39 -30.38 4.53
CA GLY A 65 12.86 -30.46 4.51
C GLY A 65 13.53 -29.93 3.23
N SER A 66 12.85 -29.10 2.43
CA SER A 66 13.37 -28.62 1.15
C SER A 66 14.06 -27.26 1.29
N SER A 67 15.39 -27.27 1.31
CA SER A 67 16.22 -26.05 1.35
C SER A 67 16.01 -25.16 0.12
N MET A 68 15.86 -25.76 -1.07
CA MET A 68 15.58 -25.04 -2.30
C MET A 68 14.25 -24.28 -2.24
N LYS A 69 13.16 -24.94 -1.82
CA LYS A 69 11.85 -24.28 -1.66
C LYS A 69 11.88 -23.22 -0.56
N PHE A 70 12.68 -23.42 0.47
CA PHE A 70 12.87 -22.43 1.53
C PHE A 70 13.55 -21.16 0.99
N ALA A 71 14.63 -21.30 0.22
CA ALA A 71 15.30 -20.18 -0.42
C ALA A 71 14.38 -19.44 -1.41
N GLN A 72 13.58 -20.18 -2.19
CA GLN A 72 12.56 -19.57 -3.07
C GLN A 72 11.51 -18.79 -2.27
N ALA A 73 11.01 -19.35 -1.16
CA ALA A 73 10.07 -18.68 -0.29
C ALA A 73 10.69 -17.41 0.32
N GLN A 74 11.94 -17.47 0.77
CA GLN A 74 12.65 -16.31 1.32
C GLN A 74 12.84 -15.18 0.28
N ALA A 75 13.02 -15.53 -0.99
CA ALA A 75 13.15 -14.59 -2.09
C ALA A 75 11.81 -13.97 -2.56
N LEU A 76 10.66 -14.39 -2.00
CA LEU A 76 9.38 -13.76 -2.31
C LEU A 76 9.40 -12.28 -1.94
N LYS A 77 9.11 -11.46 -2.95
CA LYS A 77 8.99 -10.01 -2.80
C LYS A 77 7.75 -9.65 -1.99
N VAL A 78 7.87 -8.56 -1.23
CA VAL A 78 6.79 -7.97 -0.44
C VAL A 78 6.63 -6.50 -0.83
N PRO A 79 6.25 -6.22 -2.09
CA PRO A 79 6.30 -4.88 -2.65
C PRO A 79 5.43 -3.87 -1.89
N SER A 80 4.28 -4.29 -1.36
CA SER A 80 3.43 -3.42 -0.55
C SER A 80 4.10 -3.06 0.78
N CYS A 81 4.80 -4.01 1.40
CA CYS A 81 5.61 -3.73 2.59
C CYS A 81 6.79 -2.80 2.30
N GLU A 82 7.49 -3.01 1.18
CA GLU A 82 8.62 -2.16 0.77
C GLU A 82 8.16 -0.73 0.48
N GLN A 83 7.01 -0.58 -0.19
CA GLN A 83 6.42 0.72 -0.45
C GLN A 83 5.96 1.40 0.84
N LEU A 84 5.29 0.66 1.74
CA LEU A 84 4.89 1.16 3.04
C LEU A 84 6.09 1.62 3.90
N ALA A 85 7.20 0.88 3.84
CA ALA A 85 8.45 1.27 4.53
C ALA A 85 9.05 2.56 3.97
N LYS A 86 9.01 2.78 2.65
CA LYS A 86 9.49 4.01 2.00
C LYS A 86 8.67 5.25 2.35
N VAL A 87 7.36 5.07 2.52
CA VAL A 87 6.49 6.17 2.96
C VAL A 87 6.91 6.63 4.37
N GLY A 88 7.55 5.78 5.16
CA GLY A 88 7.86 6.04 6.56
C GLY A 88 6.60 5.91 7.40
N LEU A 89 6.74 5.71 8.71
CA LEU A 89 5.63 5.76 9.66
C LEU A 89 5.09 7.20 9.68
N THR A 90 4.29 7.54 8.67
CA THR A 90 3.76 8.87 8.45
C THR A 90 2.71 9.19 9.50
N ARG A 91 2.40 10.49 9.58
CA ARG A 91 1.34 11.14 10.36
C ARG A 91 0.02 10.35 10.48
N TYR A 92 -0.25 9.43 9.55
CA TYR A 92 -1.29 8.41 9.60
C TYR A 92 -0.91 7.27 10.56
N SER A 93 -0.59 7.61 11.80
CA SER A 93 -0.53 6.68 12.92
C SER A 93 -1.93 6.13 13.14
N LEU A 94 -2.23 5.02 12.47
CA LEU A 94 -3.34 4.17 12.83
C LEU A 94 -2.82 3.32 13.99
N TYR A 95 -3.47 3.46 15.15
CA TYR A 95 -3.32 2.61 16.34
C TYR A 95 -2.89 1.16 16.03
#